data_AF-A0A7V1V5M3-F1
#
_entry.id   AF-A0A7V1V5M3-F1
#
_cell.length_a   1.000
_cell.length_b   1.000
_cell.length_c   1.000
_cell.angle_alpha   90.00
_cell.angle_beta   90.00
_cell.angle_gamma   90.00
#
_symmetry.space_group_name_H-M   'P 1'
#
loop_
_entity.id
_entity.type
_entity.pdbx_description
1 polymer ?
#
loop_
_entity_poly.entity_id
_entity_poly.type
_entity_poly.pdbx_seq_one_letter_code
_entity_poly.pdbx_strand_id
1 'polypeptide(L)' 'MGRWSRRLAPLLIEFAGIRDGDRVLDVGSGTGSLALEVSASRGVEVVGIDPSAVFVE' A
#
# COMPACT_ATOMS: atom_id res chain seq x y z
N MET A 1 -3.07 8.78 -7.33
CA MET A 1 -4.09 8.51 -6.29
C MET A 1 -3.80 9.13 -4.92
N GLY A 2 -2.72 9.90 -4.70
CA GLY A 2 -2.24 10.28 -3.35
C GLY A 2 -3.28 10.80 -2.33
N ARG A 3 -4.13 11.77 -2.69
CA ARG A 3 -5.20 12.29 -1.80
C ARG A 3 -6.25 11.24 -1.42
N TRP A 4 -6.56 10.33 -2.34
CA TRP A 4 -7.60 9.32 -2.14
C TRP A 4 -7.08 8.08 -1.43
N SER A 5 -5.80 7.73 -1.63
CA SER A 5 -5.15 6.60 -0.96
C SER A 5 -5.31 6.66 0.55
N ARG A 6 -5.11 7.82 1.18
CA ARG A 6 -5.30 7.99 2.63
C ARG A 6 -6.73 7.73 3.11
N ARG A 7 -7.74 8.08 2.31
CA ARG A 7 -9.16 7.83 2.66
C ARG A 7 -9.60 6.40 2.36
N LEU A 8 -9.04 5.81 1.31
CA LEU A 8 -9.41 4.48 0.84
C LEU A 8 -8.61 3.38 1.52
N ALA A 9 -7.41 3.66 2.05
CA ALA A 9 -6.55 2.66 2.67
C ALA A 9 -7.26 1.85 3.77
N PRO A 10 -8.00 2.45 4.72
CA PRO A 10 -8.72 1.65 5.73
C PRO A 10 -9.73 0.68 5.11
N LEU A 11 -10.46 1.12 4.08
CA LEU A 11 -11.45 0.29 3.38
C LEU A 11 -10.78 -0.82 2.57
N LEU A 12 -9.65 -0.54 1.93
CA LEU A 12 -8.89 -1.53 1.17
C LEU A 12 -8.24 -2.57 2.09
N ILE A 13 -7.75 -2.15 3.25
CA ILE A 13 -7.18 -3.04 4.29
C ILE A 13 -8.24 -3.99 4.81
N GLU A 14 -9.42 -3.47 5.14
CA GLU A 14 -10.55 -4.27 5.60
C GLU A 14 -11.02 -5.24 4.51
N PHE A 15 -11.21 -4.73 3.29
CA PHE A 15 -11.61 -5.54 2.14
C PHE A 15 -10.63 -6.67 1.83
N ALA A 16 -9.32 -6.38 1.87
CA ALA A 16 -8.26 -7.35 1.65
C ALA A 16 -8.03 -8.28 2.86
N GLY A 17 -8.64 -7.98 4.02
CA GLY A 17 -8.50 -8.78 5.23
C GLY A 17 -7.09 -8.78 5.83
N ILE A 18 -6.33 -7.70 5.63
CA ILE A 18 -4.95 -7.56 6.11
C ILE A 18 -4.92 -7.51 7.64
N ARG A 19 -4.04 -8.31 8.23
CA ARG A 19 -3.84 -8.48 9.68
C ARG A 19 -2.43 -8.07 10.08
N ASP A 20 -2.25 -7.85 11.38
CA ASP A 20 -0.94 -7.49 11.92
C ASP A 20 0.06 -8.65 11.70
N GLY A 21 1.26 -8.32 11.22
CA GLY A 21 2.29 -9.31 10.87
C GLY A 21 2.18 -9.89 9.46
N ASP A 22 1.15 -9.52 8.68
CA ASP A 22 1.06 -9.90 7.27
C ASP A 22 2.17 -9.24 6.44
N ARG A 23 2.45 -9.85 5.28
CA ARG A 23 3.32 -9.29 4.23
C ARG A 23 2.46 -8.98 3.01
N VAL A 24 2.54 -7.76 2.51
CA VAL A 24 1.67 -7.25 1.45
C VAL A 24 2.51 -6.91 0.21
N LEU A 25 2.02 -7.28 -0.97
CA LEU A 25 2.57 -6.87 -2.26
C LEU A 25 1.62 -5.85 -2.92
N ASP A 26 2.10 -4.62 -3.12
CA ASP A 26 1.39 -3.56 -3.83
C ASP A 26 1.82 -3.53 -5.30
N VAL A 27 0.94 -3.97 -6.21
CA VAL A 27 1.22 -4.12 -7.64
C VAL A 27 0.74 -2.88 -8.41
N GLY A 28 1.64 -2.24 -9.15
CA GLY A 28 1.38 -0.94 -9.75
C GLY A 28 1.36 0.16 -8.68
N SER A 29 2.33 0.12 -7.76
CA SER A 29 2.36 0.95 -6.55
C SER A 29 2.41 2.45 -6.86
N GLY A 30 2.84 2.85 -8.07
CA GLY A 30 3.00 4.24 -8.47
C GLY A 30 3.82 5.00 -7.43
N THR A 31 3.28 6.11 -6.91
CA THR A 31 3.96 6.91 -5.87
C THR A 31 4.02 6.26 -4.49
N GLY A 32 3.61 5.00 -4.32
CA GLY A 32 3.64 4.27 -3.04
C GLY A 32 2.65 4.76 -1.98
N SER A 33 1.73 5.68 -2.33
CA SER A 33 0.86 6.32 -1.34
C SER A 33 -0.11 5.37 -0.65
N LEU A 34 -0.47 4.24 -1.28
CA LEU A 34 -1.27 3.21 -0.61
C LEU A 34 -0.41 2.39 0.35
N ALA A 35 0.72 1.86 -0.13
CA ALA A 35 1.68 1.11 0.69
C ALA A 35 2.08 1.85 1.98
N LEU A 36 2.36 3.16 1.90
CA LEU A 36 2.71 3.98 3.07
C LEU A 36 1.57 4.06 4.09
N GLU A 37 0.33 4.23 3.64
CA GLU A 37 -0.84 4.29 4.54
C GLU A 37 -1.17 2.92 5.14
N VAL A 38 -0.97 1.83 4.37
CA VAL A 38 -1.13 0.45 4.87
C VAL A 38 -0.10 0.16 5.96
N SER A 39 1.18 0.44 5.70
CA SER A 39 2.26 0.20 6.66
C SER A 39 2.14 1.07 7.92
N ALA A 40 1.61 2.29 7.80
CA ALA A 40 1.39 3.17 8.94
C ALA A 40 0.18 2.75 9.81
N SER A 41 -0.83 2.10 9.22
CA SER A 41 -2.08 1.75 9.90
C SER A 41 -2.10 0.35 10.50
N ARG A 42 -1.39 -0.59 9.89
CA ARG A 42 -1.16 -1.95 10.35
C ARG A 42 0.34 -2.13 10.33
N GLY A 43 0.98 -2.60 11.39
CA GLY A 43 2.45 -2.78 11.44
C GLY A 43 2.94 -3.92 10.53
N VAL A 44 2.66 -3.82 9.23
CA VAL A 44 2.86 -4.83 8.20
C VAL A 44 3.98 -4.40 7.26
N GLU A 45 4.68 -5.40 6.72
CA GLU A 45 5.68 -5.19 5.68
C GLU A 45 4.95 -5.05 4.34
N VAL A 46 5.22 -3.98 3.60
CA VAL A 46 4.67 -3.77 2.26
C VAL A 46 5.81 -3.65 1.26
N VAL A 47 5.77 -4.46 0.20
CA VAL A 47 6.68 -4.38 -0.94
C VAL A 47 5.89 -3.84 -2.13
N GLY A 48 6.37 -2.76 -2.74
CA GLY A 48 5.79 -2.19 -3.96
C GLY A 48 6.52 -2.66 -5.21
N ILE A 49 5.78 -2.93 -6.28
CA ILE A 49 6.34 -3.11 -7.61
C ILE A 49 5.62 -2.21 -8.61
N ASP A 50 6.37 -1.57 -9.50
CA ASP A 50 5.81 -0.78 -10.59
C ASP A 50 6.64 -0.99 -11.87
N PRO A 51 6.02 -1.20 -13.04
CA PRO A 51 6.76 -1.33 -14.30
C PRO A 51 7.40 0.00 -14.75
N SER A 52 6.91 1.14 -14.24
CA SER A 52 7.48 2.44 -14.53
C SER A 52 8.69 2.69 -13.63
N ALA A 53 9.87 2.73 -14.24
CA ALA A 53 11.12 2.99 -13.53
C ALA A 53 11.13 4.33 -12.78
N VAL A 54 10.29 5.30 -13.16
CA VAL A 54 10.19 6.58 -12.44
C VAL A 54 9.57 6.47 -11.04
N PHE A 55 8.97 5.31 -10.73
CA PHE A 55 8.29 5.02 -9.46
C PHE A 55 9.04 3.99 -8.62
N VAL A 56 10.20 3.51 -9.08
CA VAL A 56 11.02 2.50 -8.41
C VAL A 56 12.42 3.06 -8.17
N GLU A 57 12.90 2.92 -6.94
CA GLU A 57 14.24 3.29 -6.45
C GLU A 57 14.90 2.08 -5.81
#